data_AF-A0A096BDB3-F1
#
_entry.id   AF-A0A096BDB3-F1
#
_cell.length_a   1.000
_cell.length_b   1.000
_cell.length_c   1.000
_cell.angle_alpha   90.00
_cell.angle_beta   90.00
_cell.angle_gamma   90.00
#
_symmetry.space_group_name_H-M   'P 1'
#
loop_
_entity.id
_entity.type
_entity.pdbx_description
1 polymer ?
#
loop_
_entity_poly.entity_id
_entity_poly.type
_entity_poly.pdbx_seq_one_letter_code
_entity_poly.pdbx_strand_id
1 'polypeptide(L)'
;MEGSKLAAAILGEVRRAVVGKDEVLAKVLLAILAGGHILLEDIPGVGKTTMALAFSRALSLRYNRVQFTPDVMPSDITGFTLYNKEAGRMEYQPGAVLCNLFLADELNRATSRTQSALLEAMEEGQVTVDGVSHPVPQPFLVIATQNPAGASGTQLLPDSQMDRFMVRLSIGYPAPPTRWPWCAAGRGAHSWRGCARCWSSTACSPCGPRPDRSTYPTRCWTTSCAWWAPPGATP
;
A
#
# COMPACT_ATOMS: atom_id res chain seq x y z
N MET A 1 9.93 23.03 -23.29
CA MET A 1 11.03 22.90 -22.30
C MET A 1 10.58 23.08 -20.85
N GLU A 2 9.50 23.83 -20.57
CA GLU A 2 9.06 24.12 -19.20
C GLU A 2 8.46 22.92 -18.45
N GLY A 3 7.64 22.10 -19.12
CA GLY A 3 7.07 20.89 -18.52
C GLY A 3 8.10 19.86 -18.05
N SER A 4 9.23 19.74 -18.75
CA SER A 4 10.32 18.84 -18.33
C SER A 4 11.01 19.33 -17.05
N LYS A 5 11.17 20.65 -16.88
CA LYS A 5 11.73 21.23 -15.65
C LYS A 5 10.80 21.02 -14.46
N LEU A 6 9.48 21.20 -14.66
CA LEU A 6 8.49 20.98 -13.62
C LEU A 6 8.43 19.50 -13.20
N ALA A 7 8.44 18.57 -14.16
CA ALA A 7 8.47 17.14 -13.88
C ALA A 7 9.74 16.74 -13.09
N ALA A 8 10.90 17.29 -13.44
CA ALA A 8 12.13 17.09 -12.68
C ALA A 8 12.04 17.66 -11.26
N ALA A 9 11.40 18.81 -11.05
CA ALA A 9 11.18 19.38 -9.73
C ALA A 9 10.27 18.49 -8.86
N ILE A 10 9.16 18.00 -9.42
CA ILE A 10 8.25 17.08 -8.75
C ILE A 10 8.97 15.80 -8.34
N LEU A 11 9.73 15.18 -9.26
CA LEU A 11 10.55 14.00 -8.94
C LEU A 11 11.59 14.30 -7.85
N GLY A 12 12.20 15.49 -7.88
CA GLY A 12 13.13 15.95 -6.85
C GLY A 12 12.52 15.96 -5.45
N GLU A 13 11.29 16.47 -5.31
CA GLU A 13 10.58 16.46 -4.04
C GLU A 13 10.18 15.05 -3.60
N VAL A 14 9.69 14.22 -4.51
CA VAL A 14 9.29 12.84 -4.19
C VAL A 14 10.48 11.97 -3.76
N ARG A 15 11.66 12.16 -4.38
CA ARG A 15 12.92 11.49 -4.02
C ARG A 15 13.39 11.77 -2.60
N ARG A 16 12.98 12.89 -1.98
CA ARG A 16 13.29 13.18 -0.57
C ARG A 16 12.55 12.23 0.38
N ALA A 17 11.37 11.78 -0.01
CA ALA A 17 10.53 10.89 0.79
C ALA A 17 10.73 9.41 0.46
N VAL A 18 11.08 9.08 -0.78
CA VAL A 18 11.28 7.69 -1.25
C VAL A 18 12.72 7.52 -1.73
N VAL A 19 13.50 6.74 -0.97
CA VAL A 19 14.92 6.48 -1.28
C VAL A 19 15.05 5.29 -2.21
N GLY A 20 15.74 5.50 -3.34
CA GLY A 20 15.91 4.51 -4.40
C GLY A 20 14.67 4.36 -5.28
N LYS A 21 14.83 3.68 -6.43
CA LYS A 21 13.76 3.38 -7.41
C LYS A 21 13.35 4.55 -8.31
N ASP A 22 14.34 5.31 -8.80
CA ASP A 22 14.12 6.45 -9.71
C ASP A 22 13.29 6.10 -10.94
N GLU A 23 13.52 4.93 -11.53
CA GLU A 23 12.74 4.48 -12.70
C GLU A 23 11.26 4.28 -12.38
N VAL A 24 10.94 3.73 -11.20
CA VAL A 24 9.55 3.51 -10.77
C VAL A 24 8.89 4.86 -10.54
N LEU A 25 9.57 5.79 -9.84
CA LEU A 25 9.04 7.13 -9.60
C LEU A 25 8.79 7.89 -10.90
N ALA A 26 9.69 7.78 -11.88
CA ALA A 26 9.52 8.38 -13.20
C ALA A 26 8.32 7.78 -13.95
N LYS A 27 8.17 6.45 -13.96
CA LYS A 27 7.02 5.76 -14.60
C LYS A 27 5.70 6.13 -13.93
N VAL A 28 5.68 6.21 -12.60
CA VAL A 28 4.51 6.67 -11.85
C VAL A 28 4.16 8.08 -12.27
N LEU A 29 5.11 9.03 -12.22
CA LEU A 29 4.83 10.41 -12.63
C LEU A 29 4.31 10.50 -14.07
N LEU A 30 4.89 9.74 -15.01
CA LEU A 30 4.42 9.70 -16.38
C LEU A 30 2.96 9.21 -16.48
N ALA A 31 2.61 8.15 -15.77
CA ALA A 31 1.23 7.67 -15.71
C ALA A 31 0.27 8.70 -15.10
N ILE A 32 0.69 9.40 -14.04
CA ILE A 32 -0.10 10.49 -13.44
C ILE A 32 -0.35 11.60 -14.45
N LEU A 33 0.68 12.04 -15.16
CA LEU A 33 0.57 13.10 -16.17
C LEU A 33 -0.26 12.67 -17.39
N ALA A 34 -0.29 11.38 -17.69
CA ALA A 34 -1.15 10.80 -18.73
C ALA A 34 -2.60 10.56 -18.27
N GLY A 35 -2.93 10.81 -16.99
CA GLY A 35 -4.25 10.53 -16.43
C GLY A 35 -4.57 9.04 -16.29
N GLY A 36 -3.54 8.18 -16.28
CA GLY A 36 -3.70 6.73 -16.23
C GLY A 36 -3.63 6.16 -14.82
N HIS A 37 -4.41 5.12 -14.56
CA HIS A 37 -4.35 4.36 -13.32
C HIS A 37 -3.16 3.40 -13.28
N ILE A 38 -2.65 3.11 -12.09
CA ILE A 38 -1.42 2.35 -11.88
C ILE A 38 -1.71 1.11 -11.05
N LEU A 39 -1.25 -0.04 -11.52
CA LEU A 39 -1.29 -1.29 -10.78
C LEU A 39 0.10 -1.67 -10.29
N LEU A 40 0.27 -1.84 -8.99
CA LEU A 40 1.52 -2.23 -8.36
C LEU A 40 1.42 -3.68 -7.87
N GLU A 41 2.29 -4.53 -8.38
CA GLU A 41 2.44 -5.88 -7.83
C GLU A 41 3.17 -5.80 -6.49
N ASP A 42 2.62 -6.44 -5.46
CA ASP A 42 3.06 -6.24 -4.09
C ASP A 42 4.30 -7.08 -3.71
N ILE A 43 5.23 -6.36 -3.08
CA ILE A 43 6.22 -6.88 -2.14
C ILE A 43 6.03 -5.96 -0.93
N PRO A 44 5.49 -6.44 0.19
CA PRO A 44 5.15 -5.59 1.32
C PRO A 44 6.40 -4.90 1.89
N GLY A 45 6.23 -3.68 2.41
CA GLY A 45 7.32 -2.91 3.05
C GLY A 45 8.19 -2.08 2.10
N VAL A 46 7.82 -1.96 0.82
CA VAL A 46 8.61 -1.25 -0.20
C VAL A 46 8.28 0.25 -0.36
N GLY A 47 7.50 0.83 0.55
CA GLY A 47 7.22 2.28 0.60
C GLY A 47 6.14 2.77 -0.36
N LYS A 48 5.22 1.90 -0.82
CA LYS A 48 4.14 2.27 -1.76
C LYS A 48 3.24 3.38 -1.22
N THR A 49 2.86 3.29 0.05
CA THR A 49 2.09 4.32 0.75
C THR A 49 2.86 5.63 0.83
N THR A 50 4.16 5.58 1.13
CA THR A 50 5.04 6.76 1.17
C THR A 50 5.13 7.42 -0.20
N MET A 51 5.22 6.62 -1.27
CA MET A 51 5.26 7.12 -2.65
C MET A 51 3.95 7.82 -3.03
N ALA A 52 2.80 7.18 -2.80
CA ALA A 52 1.50 7.78 -3.10
C ALA A 52 1.27 9.09 -2.32
N LEU A 53 1.67 9.12 -1.04
CA LEU A 53 1.59 10.31 -0.20
C LEU A 53 2.57 11.41 -0.62
N ALA A 54 3.76 11.05 -1.10
CA ALA A 54 4.74 12.00 -1.60
C ALA A 54 4.23 12.67 -2.89
N PHE A 55 3.65 11.89 -3.81
CA PHE A 55 3.04 12.44 -5.03
C PHE A 55 1.83 13.31 -4.73
N SER A 56 0.95 12.91 -3.81
CA SER A 56 -0.21 13.74 -3.46
C SER A 56 0.20 15.09 -2.86
N ARG A 57 1.24 15.11 -2.02
CA ARG A 57 1.80 16.36 -1.48
C ARG A 57 2.49 17.21 -2.54
N ALA A 58 3.32 16.61 -3.39
CA ALA A 58 4.04 17.33 -4.44
C ALA A 58 3.08 17.95 -5.49
N LEU A 59 1.93 17.32 -5.72
CA LEU A 59 0.93 17.75 -6.70
C LEU A 59 -0.30 18.44 -6.05
N SER A 60 -0.29 18.65 -4.74
CA SER A 60 -1.42 19.22 -3.98
C SER A 60 -2.78 18.52 -4.23
N LEU A 61 -2.76 17.19 -4.33
CA LEU A 61 -3.93 16.36 -4.59
C LEU A 61 -4.62 15.92 -3.30
N ARG A 62 -5.95 15.87 -3.30
CA ARG A 62 -6.70 15.20 -2.23
C ARG A 62 -6.40 13.72 -2.24
N TYR A 63 -5.83 13.23 -1.15
CA TYR A 63 -5.39 11.86 -1.01
C TYR A 63 -6.35 11.07 -0.14
N ASN A 64 -6.68 9.84 -0.57
CA ASN A 64 -7.35 8.88 0.30
C ASN A 64 -6.75 7.48 0.13
N ARG A 65 -6.82 6.68 1.18
CA ARG A 65 -6.28 5.33 1.23
C ARG A 65 -7.30 4.37 1.80
N VAL A 66 -7.53 3.26 1.12
CA VAL A 66 -8.35 2.16 1.60
C VAL A 66 -7.57 0.86 1.51
N GLN A 67 -7.58 0.12 2.61
CA GLN A 67 -7.10 -1.26 2.64
C GLN A 67 -8.26 -2.16 2.24
N PHE A 68 -8.15 -2.86 1.11
CA PHE A 68 -9.18 -3.78 0.65
C PHE A 68 -9.10 -5.06 1.48
N THR A 69 -10.17 -5.33 2.22
CA THR A 69 -10.41 -6.57 2.94
C THR A 69 -11.71 -7.20 2.46
N PRO A 70 -11.97 -8.48 2.76
CA PRO A 70 -13.23 -9.13 2.38
C PRO A 70 -14.48 -8.41 2.92
N ASP A 71 -14.33 -7.63 4.00
CA ASP A 71 -15.41 -6.91 4.66
C ASP A 71 -15.70 -5.53 4.03
N VAL A 72 -14.82 -5.02 3.16
CA VAL A 72 -15.03 -3.72 2.51
C VAL A 72 -16.20 -3.80 1.55
N MET A 73 -17.19 -2.93 1.75
CA MET A 73 -18.40 -2.86 0.96
C MET A 73 -18.25 -1.89 -0.22
N PRO A 74 -19.01 -2.07 -1.31
CA PRO A 74 -19.07 -1.10 -2.41
C PRO A 74 -19.44 0.31 -1.95
N SER A 75 -20.29 0.43 -0.92
CA SER A 75 -20.70 1.70 -0.32
C SER A 75 -19.55 2.44 0.39
N ASP A 76 -18.53 1.73 0.88
CA ASP A 76 -17.35 2.37 1.48
C ASP A 76 -16.52 3.07 0.39
N ILE A 77 -16.57 2.56 -0.84
CA ILE A 77 -15.85 3.12 -1.99
C ILE A 77 -16.66 4.23 -2.65
N THR A 78 -17.92 3.94 -3.02
CA THR A 78 -18.79 4.83 -3.82
C THR A 78 -19.63 5.78 -2.97
N GLY A 79 -19.80 5.52 -1.68
CA GLY A 79 -20.66 6.29 -0.79
C GLY A 79 -22.05 5.67 -0.65
N PHE A 80 -22.89 6.32 0.14
CA PHE A 80 -24.26 5.90 0.39
C PHE A 80 -25.14 7.11 0.70
N THR A 81 -26.45 6.96 0.54
CA THR A 81 -27.41 8.01 0.89
C THR A 81 -28.04 7.71 2.25
N LEU A 82 -28.05 8.69 3.15
CA LEU A 82 -28.65 8.58 4.48
C LEU A 82 -29.82 9.54 4.64
N TYR A 83 -30.92 9.10 5.24
CA TYR A 83 -32.02 9.99 5.57
C TYR A 83 -31.69 10.85 6.80
N ASN A 84 -31.54 12.16 6.60
CA ASN A 84 -31.35 13.10 7.69
C ASN A 84 -32.72 13.51 8.26
N LYS A 85 -33.01 13.04 9.49
CA LYS A 85 -34.29 13.30 10.17
C LYS A 85 -34.50 14.78 10.51
N GLU A 86 -33.44 15.53 10.77
CA GLU A 86 -33.53 16.96 11.11
C GLU A 86 -33.82 17.81 9.87
N ALA A 87 -33.19 17.46 8.75
CA ALA A 87 -33.38 18.16 7.47
C ALA A 87 -34.57 17.63 6.64
N GLY A 88 -35.17 16.50 7.05
CA GLY A 88 -36.29 15.86 6.34
C GLY A 88 -35.96 15.41 4.91
N ARG A 89 -34.67 15.17 4.61
CA ARG A 89 -34.20 14.85 3.25
C ARG A 89 -33.13 13.76 3.25
N MET A 90 -33.00 13.10 2.11
CA MET A 90 -31.90 12.17 1.83
C MET A 90 -30.62 12.98 1.55
N GLU A 91 -29.53 12.67 2.25
CA GLU A 91 -28.23 13.31 2.08
C GLU A 91 -27.17 12.28 1.70
N TYR A 92 -26.47 12.55 0.60
CA TYR A 92 -25.39 11.70 0.11
C TYR A 92 -24.14 11.87 0.98
N GLN A 93 -23.60 10.74 1.44
CA GLN A 93 -22.33 10.66 2.14
C GLN A 93 -21.26 10.15 1.17
N PRO A 94 -20.24 10.98 0.87
CA PRO A 94 -19.25 10.65 -0.13
C PRO A 94 -18.40 9.45 0.31
N GLY A 95 -18.21 8.52 -0.63
CA GLY A 95 -17.33 7.37 -0.42
C GLY A 95 -15.85 7.72 -0.53
N ALA A 96 -15.00 6.73 -0.25
CA ALA A 96 -13.57 6.92 -0.22
C ALA A 96 -12.96 7.31 -1.58
N VAL A 97 -13.64 7.00 -2.69
CA VAL A 97 -13.16 7.27 -4.06
C VAL A 97 -13.26 8.75 -4.46
N LEU A 98 -14.02 9.58 -3.71
CA LEU A 98 -14.17 11.01 -3.97
C LEU A 98 -12.94 11.83 -3.53
N CYS A 99 -11.81 11.53 -4.14
CA CYS A 99 -10.53 12.20 -3.95
C CYS A 99 -9.81 12.32 -5.31
N ASN A 100 -8.63 12.94 -5.34
CA ASN A 100 -7.83 13.08 -6.56
C ASN A 100 -6.84 11.92 -6.72
N LEU A 101 -6.27 11.44 -5.62
CA LEU A 101 -5.36 10.29 -5.59
C LEU A 101 -5.90 9.25 -4.61
N PHE A 102 -6.38 8.14 -5.14
CA PHE A 102 -6.89 7.00 -4.38
C PHE A 102 -5.86 5.87 -4.34
N LEU A 103 -5.41 5.49 -3.14
CA LEU A 103 -4.57 4.31 -2.93
C LEU A 103 -5.44 3.13 -2.50
N ALA A 104 -5.60 2.15 -3.39
CA ALA A 104 -6.31 0.91 -3.16
C ALA A 104 -5.31 -0.20 -2.79
N ASP A 105 -5.07 -0.42 -1.50
CA ASP A 105 -4.13 -1.45 -1.06
C ASP A 105 -4.78 -2.84 -1.04
N GLU A 106 -4.07 -3.85 -1.54
CA GLU A 106 -4.52 -5.25 -1.62
C GLU A 106 -5.88 -5.43 -2.31
N LEU A 107 -6.09 -4.76 -3.44
CA LEU A 107 -7.35 -4.77 -4.20
C LEU A 107 -7.90 -6.20 -4.43
N ASN A 108 -7.01 -7.17 -4.62
CA ASN A 108 -7.35 -8.58 -4.84
C ASN A 108 -7.86 -9.32 -3.58
N ARG A 109 -7.97 -8.69 -2.41
CA ARG A 109 -8.55 -9.29 -1.19
C ARG A 109 -10.03 -8.97 -0.99
N ALA A 110 -10.56 -7.96 -1.68
CA ALA A 110 -11.98 -7.66 -1.59
C ALA A 110 -12.81 -8.54 -2.52
N THR A 111 -14.13 -8.48 -2.31
CA THR A 111 -15.09 -9.15 -3.18
C THR A 111 -15.08 -8.58 -4.59
N SER A 112 -15.42 -9.40 -5.59
CA SER A 112 -15.57 -8.94 -6.98
C SER A 112 -16.55 -7.77 -7.12
N ARG A 113 -17.58 -7.68 -6.26
CA ARG A 113 -18.53 -6.57 -6.27
C ARG A 113 -17.87 -5.25 -5.87
N THR A 114 -17.06 -5.25 -4.81
CA THR A 114 -16.33 -4.06 -4.35
C THR A 114 -15.26 -3.64 -5.36
N GLN A 115 -14.59 -4.62 -5.99
CA GLN A 115 -13.63 -4.36 -7.08
C GLN A 115 -14.32 -3.71 -8.28
N SER A 116 -15.45 -4.25 -8.73
CA SER A 116 -16.22 -3.68 -9.84
C SER A 116 -16.66 -2.26 -9.55
N ALA A 117 -17.09 -1.94 -8.33
CA ALA A 117 -17.50 -0.58 -7.96
C ALA A 117 -16.35 0.43 -8.08
N LEU A 118 -15.12 0.05 -7.72
CA LEU A 118 -13.95 0.91 -7.93
C LEU A 118 -13.63 1.05 -9.43
N LEU A 119 -13.66 -0.05 -10.18
CA LEU A 119 -13.32 -0.05 -11.60
C LEU A 119 -14.33 0.73 -12.45
N GLU A 120 -15.61 0.70 -12.09
CA GLU A 120 -16.66 1.52 -12.69
C GLU A 120 -16.37 3.01 -12.47
N ALA A 121 -16.00 3.40 -11.24
CA ALA A 121 -15.62 4.79 -10.94
C ALA A 121 -14.38 5.25 -11.73
N MET A 122 -13.44 4.33 -12.00
CA MET A 122 -12.26 4.59 -12.84
C MET A 122 -12.62 4.82 -14.31
N GLU A 123 -13.53 4.01 -14.86
CA GLU A 123 -13.94 4.08 -16.26
C GLU A 123 -14.83 5.30 -16.53
N GLU A 124 -15.84 5.51 -15.68
CA GLU A 124 -16.88 6.51 -15.90
C GLU A 124 -16.50 7.90 -15.40
N GLY A 125 -15.49 8.01 -14.53
CA GLY A 125 -15.12 9.28 -13.90
C GLY A 125 -16.24 9.86 -13.02
N GLN A 126 -17.13 9.01 -12.52
CA GLN A 126 -18.23 9.36 -11.64
C GLN A 126 -18.69 8.13 -10.86
N VAL A 127 -19.38 8.35 -9.74
CA VAL A 127 -20.05 7.30 -8.97
C VAL A 127 -21.54 7.51 -8.99
N THR A 128 -22.31 6.45 -9.23
CA THR A 128 -23.77 6.52 -9.20
C THR A 128 -24.30 5.82 -7.96
N VAL A 129 -25.02 6.55 -7.12
CA VAL A 129 -25.62 6.04 -5.88
C VAL A 129 -27.10 6.42 -5.88
N ASP A 130 -27.98 5.42 -5.70
CA ASP A 130 -29.45 5.59 -5.71
C ASP A 130 -30.00 6.36 -6.93
N GLY A 131 -29.37 6.16 -8.10
CA GLY A 131 -29.77 6.81 -9.35
C GLY A 131 -29.26 8.24 -9.53
N VAL A 132 -28.47 8.77 -8.58
CA VAL A 132 -27.82 10.08 -8.67
C VAL A 132 -26.33 9.89 -8.94
N SER A 133 -25.83 10.51 -10.01
CA SER A 133 -24.41 10.47 -10.39
C SER A 133 -23.65 11.63 -9.75
N HIS A 134 -22.53 11.31 -9.10
CA HIS A 134 -21.62 12.23 -8.45
C HIS A 134 -20.26 12.18 -9.16
N PRO A 135 -19.80 13.27 -9.80
CA PRO A 135 -18.53 13.26 -10.53
C PRO A 135 -17.34 13.15 -9.57
N VAL A 136 -16.33 12.36 -9.93
CA VAL A 136 -15.10 12.31 -9.15
C VAL A 136 -14.24 13.55 -9.42
N PRO A 137 -13.48 14.05 -8.43
CA PRO A 137 -12.61 15.20 -8.62
C PRO A 137 -11.56 14.97 -9.69
N GLN A 138 -11.40 15.92 -10.61
CA GLN A 138 -10.35 15.88 -11.64
C GLN A 138 -9.11 16.67 -11.17
N PRO A 139 -7.87 16.18 -11.40
CA PRO A 139 -7.56 14.86 -11.97
C PRO A 139 -7.90 13.73 -10.99
N PHE A 140 -8.35 12.59 -11.52
CA PHE A 140 -8.63 11.37 -10.76
C PHE A 140 -7.63 10.27 -11.09
N LEU A 141 -6.95 9.76 -10.07
CA LEU A 141 -5.92 8.76 -10.19
C LEU A 141 -6.14 7.65 -9.16
N VAL A 142 -5.95 6.41 -9.61
CA VAL A 142 -5.97 5.23 -8.74
C VAL A 142 -4.61 4.56 -8.81
N ILE A 143 -4.02 4.34 -7.63
CA ILE A 143 -2.87 3.47 -7.46
C ILE A 143 -3.38 2.24 -6.72
N ALA A 144 -3.47 1.10 -7.38
CA ALA A 144 -3.89 -0.15 -6.78
C ALA A 144 -2.69 -1.04 -6.49
N THR A 145 -2.75 -1.83 -5.42
CA THR A 145 -1.77 -2.88 -5.13
C THR A 145 -2.45 -4.24 -5.13
N GLN A 146 -1.75 -5.27 -5.59
CA GLN A 146 -2.25 -6.64 -5.58
C GLN A 146 -1.18 -7.58 -5.01
N ASN A 147 -1.61 -8.48 -4.13
CA ASN A 147 -0.77 -9.56 -3.65
C ASN A 147 -0.53 -10.61 -4.75
N PRO A 148 0.62 -11.29 -4.76
CA PRO A 148 0.89 -12.35 -5.74
C PRO A 148 -0.13 -13.50 -5.65
N ALA A 149 -0.34 -14.15 -6.80
CA ALA A 149 -1.29 -15.26 -6.93
C ALA A 149 -0.97 -16.40 -5.95
N GLY A 150 -2.01 -16.95 -5.30
CA GLY A 150 -1.88 -18.09 -4.38
C GLY A 150 -1.81 -17.72 -2.89
N ALA A 151 -1.89 -16.44 -2.53
CA ALA A 151 -2.08 -16.02 -1.15
C ALA A 151 -3.51 -16.37 -0.65
N SER A 152 -3.63 -16.79 0.61
CA SER A 152 -4.93 -17.16 1.18
C SER A 152 -5.90 -15.99 1.16
N GLY A 153 -7.10 -16.19 0.62
CA GLY A 153 -8.15 -15.18 0.56
C GLY A 153 -8.01 -14.13 -0.54
N THR A 154 -7.23 -14.39 -1.59
CA THR A 154 -7.15 -13.49 -2.76
C THR A 154 -8.04 -13.96 -3.91
N GLN A 155 -8.82 -13.04 -4.47
CA GLN A 155 -9.52 -13.17 -5.76
C GLN A 155 -8.70 -12.43 -6.82
N LEU A 156 -8.12 -13.17 -7.76
CA LEU A 156 -7.38 -12.58 -8.87
C LEU A 156 -8.31 -11.68 -9.68
N LEU A 157 -7.81 -10.51 -10.07
CA LEU A 157 -8.53 -9.69 -11.04
C LEU A 157 -8.50 -10.41 -12.39
N PRO A 158 -9.66 -10.54 -13.07
CA PRO A 158 -9.70 -10.99 -14.45
C PRO A 158 -8.85 -10.09 -15.35
N ASP A 159 -8.30 -10.64 -16.43
CA ASP A 159 -7.49 -9.88 -17.40
C ASP A 159 -8.24 -8.64 -17.92
N SER A 160 -9.56 -8.77 -18.14
CA SER A 160 -10.43 -7.67 -18.57
C SER A 160 -10.53 -6.52 -17.55
N GLN A 161 -10.26 -6.78 -16.27
CA GLN A 161 -10.21 -5.75 -15.23
C GLN A 161 -8.82 -5.14 -15.13
N MET A 162 -7.78 -5.93 -15.36
CA MET A 162 -6.40 -5.46 -15.36
C MET A 162 -6.11 -4.48 -16.49
N ASP A 163 -6.78 -4.63 -17.63
CA ASP A 163 -6.63 -3.75 -18.80
C ASP A 163 -6.98 -2.28 -18.52
N ARG A 164 -7.77 -2.01 -17.47
CA ARG A 164 -8.12 -0.64 -17.02
C ARG A 164 -6.97 0.10 -16.33
N PHE A 165 -5.87 -0.60 -16.04
CA PHE A 165 -4.67 0.01 -15.50
C PHE A 165 -3.67 0.27 -16.63
N MET A 166 -3.37 1.55 -16.86
CA MET A 166 -2.44 1.99 -17.91
C MET A 166 -1.04 1.40 -17.72
N VAL A 167 -0.58 1.28 -16.47
CA VAL A 167 0.76 0.79 -16.17
C VAL A 167 0.72 -0.23 -15.05
N ARG A 168 1.33 -1.39 -15.30
CA ARG A 168 1.64 -2.39 -14.28
C ARG A 168 3.13 -2.30 -13.91
N LEU A 169 3.42 -2.05 -12.64
CA LEU A 169 4.79 -1.94 -12.13
C LEU A 169 5.04 -2.97 -11.03
N SER A 170 6.16 -3.67 -11.13
CA SER A 170 6.69 -4.47 -10.03
C SER A 170 7.74 -3.66 -9.27
N ILE A 171 7.52 -3.47 -7.97
CA ILE A 171 8.49 -2.80 -7.11
C ILE A 171 9.31 -3.89 -6.43
N GLY A 172 10.40 -4.29 -7.08
CA GLY A 172 11.38 -5.21 -6.50
C GLY A 172 11.90 -4.73 -5.14
N TYR A 173 12.49 -5.66 -4.37
CA TYR A 173 13.19 -5.30 -3.14
C TYR A 173 14.22 -4.20 -3.43
N PRO A 174 14.40 -3.21 -2.53
CA PRO A 174 15.54 -2.32 -2.63
C PRO A 174 16.80 -3.19 -2.74
N ALA A 175 17.70 -2.85 -3.67
CA ALA A 175 19.00 -3.51 -3.76
C ALA A 175 19.62 -3.59 -2.35
N PRO A 176 20.26 -4.72 -1.98
CA PRO A 176 20.79 -4.91 -0.64
C PRO A 176 21.58 -3.65 -0.24
N PRO A 177 21.35 -3.11 0.96
CA PRO A 177 21.88 -1.80 1.31
C PRO A 177 23.41 -1.87 1.21
N THR A 178 23.98 -1.12 0.27
CA THR A 178 25.38 -0.71 0.38
C THR A 178 25.42 0.27 1.53
N ARG A 179 25.58 -0.27 2.75
CA ARG A 179 25.81 0.42 4.01
C ARG A 179 24.85 1.58 4.32
N TRP A 180 23.79 1.26 5.06
CA TRP A 180 22.83 2.21 5.61
C TRP A 180 23.49 3.29 6.50
N PRO A 181 23.31 4.61 6.22
CA PRO A 181 23.83 5.68 7.08
C PRO A 181 23.07 5.86 8.40
N TRP A 182 21.81 5.41 8.53
CA TRP A 182 21.07 5.67 9.77
C TRP A 182 21.47 4.76 10.95
N CYS A 183 22.31 3.75 10.73
CA CYS A 183 22.89 2.99 11.85
C CYS A 183 23.96 3.81 12.60
N ALA A 184 24.35 5.00 12.12
CA ALA A 184 25.34 5.84 12.78
C ALA A 184 24.75 6.91 13.72
N ALA A 185 23.42 7.07 13.79
CA ALA A 185 22.77 8.10 14.62
C ALA A 185 22.19 7.56 15.93
N GLY A 186 22.69 6.44 16.43
CA GLY A 186 22.45 5.95 17.79
C GLY A 186 23.71 6.04 18.63
N ARG A 187 23.96 7.19 19.27
CA ARG A 187 24.96 7.29 20.34
C ARG A 187 24.57 6.36 21.47
N GLY A 188 25.37 5.32 21.69
CA GLY A 188 25.18 4.36 22.78
C GLY A 188 26.08 3.15 22.59
N ALA A 189 27.38 3.33 22.79
CA ALA A 189 28.34 2.25 22.79
C ALA A 189 28.11 1.33 24.01
N HIS A 190 27.43 0.20 23.79
CA HIS A 190 27.60 -0.99 24.61
C HIS A 190 27.88 -2.20 23.71
N SER A 191 28.97 -2.89 24.04
CA SER A 191 29.68 -3.87 23.24
C SER A 191 28.83 -5.08 22.84
N TRP A 192 28.63 -5.26 21.54
CA TRP A 192 28.20 -6.53 20.96
C TRP A 192 29.36 -7.19 20.19
N ARG A 193 30.25 -7.86 20.92
CA ARG A 193 31.11 -8.91 20.33
C ARG A 193 30.32 -10.22 20.41
N GLY A 194 29.58 -10.56 19.35
CA GLY A 194 28.89 -11.86 19.33
C GLY A 194 27.71 -11.96 18.38
N CYS A 195 27.88 -11.64 17.09
CA CYS A 195 26.86 -12.01 16.09
C CYS A 195 27.41 -12.32 14.70
N ALA A 196 28.70 -12.61 14.57
CA ALA A 196 29.34 -12.91 13.28
C ALA A 196 29.68 -14.40 13.09
N ARG A 197 29.01 -15.34 13.79
CA ARG A 197 29.39 -16.76 13.75
C ARG A 197 28.25 -17.77 13.65
N CYS A 198 27.07 -17.36 13.19
CA CYS A 198 25.91 -18.27 13.08
C CYS A 198 25.43 -18.51 11.64
N TRP A 199 26.29 -18.30 10.64
CA TRP A 199 25.94 -18.48 9.22
C TRP A 199 26.83 -19.49 8.47
N SER A 200 27.44 -20.43 9.20
CA SER A 200 28.21 -21.51 8.56
C SER A 200 28.41 -22.71 9.49
N SER A 201 27.36 -23.50 9.75
CA SER A 201 27.53 -24.92 10.13
C SER A 201 26.19 -25.64 10.28
N THR A 202 26.07 -26.71 9.51
CA THR A 202 25.07 -27.78 9.57
C THR A 202 25.08 -28.47 10.95
N ALA A 203 24.30 -27.96 11.91
CA ALA A 203 23.90 -28.69 13.12
C ALA A 203 22.90 -27.86 13.94
N CYS A 204 21.60 -28.08 13.76
CA CYS A 204 20.59 -27.70 14.75
C CYS A 204 20.27 -28.94 15.59
N SER A 205 20.67 -28.94 16.85
CA SER A 205 20.14 -29.83 17.88
C SER A 205 19.05 -29.09 18.67
N PRO A 206 18.02 -29.78 19.19
CA PRO A 206 16.79 -29.14 19.67
C PRO A 206 17.01 -28.40 20.98
N CYS A 207 16.37 -27.23 21.11
CA CYS A 207 16.36 -26.39 22.31
C CYS A 207 15.85 -27.16 23.53
N GLY A 208 16.62 -27.12 24.62
CA GLY A 208 16.22 -27.59 25.96
C GLY A 208 15.11 -26.76 26.62
N PRO A 209 14.66 -27.14 27.83
CA PRO A 209 13.38 -26.69 28.39
C PRO A 209 13.39 -25.22 28.84
N ARG A 210 12.19 -24.61 28.82
CA ARG A 210 11.92 -23.20 29.15
C ARG A 210 12.42 -22.80 30.54
N PRO A 211 13.08 -21.64 30.72
CA PRO A 211 13.42 -21.13 32.04
C PRO A 211 12.23 -20.44 32.73
N ASP A 212 12.28 -20.47 34.07
CA ASP A 212 11.28 -20.04 35.05
C ASP A 212 11.07 -18.51 35.12
N ARG A 213 9.87 -18.10 35.53
CA ARG A 213 9.23 -16.80 35.33
C ARG A 213 9.57 -15.75 36.41
N SER A 214 10.65 -15.90 37.17
CA SER A 214 10.86 -15.14 38.42
C SER A 214 11.97 -14.08 38.43
N THR A 215 12.66 -13.79 37.32
CA THR A 215 13.89 -12.94 37.37
C THR A 215 13.97 -11.73 36.44
N TYR A 216 12.89 -11.23 35.83
CA TYR A 216 12.96 -9.98 35.04
C TYR A 216 11.81 -8.99 35.26
N PRO A 217 12.08 -7.66 35.24
CA PRO A 217 11.08 -6.61 35.42
C PRO A 217 10.12 -6.50 34.23
N THR A 218 8.91 -6.04 34.54
CA THR A 218 7.63 -6.19 33.81
C THR A 218 7.48 -5.45 32.47
N ARG A 219 8.54 -5.18 31.69
CA ARG A 219 8.47 -4.35 30.47
C ARG A 219 9.02 -4.99 29.18
N CYS A 220 8.81 -6.29 28.97
CA CYS A 220 9.11 -6.95 27.69
C CYS A 220 8.08 -8.03 27.31
N TRP A 221 6.79 -7.74 27.45
CA TRP A 221 5.72 -8.55 26.87
C TRP A 221 4.80 -7.68 26.02
N THR A 222 5.21 -7.39 24.79
CA THR A 222 4.30 -7.04 23.70
C THR A 222 4.88 -7.55 22.37
N THR A 223 4.55 -8.79 22.08
CA THR A 223 4.10 -9.34 20.78
C THR A 223 4.52 -8.59 19.51
N SER A 224 5.60 -9.04 18.86
CA SER A 224 5.69 -9.07 17.38
C SER A 224 6.89 -9.90 16.90
N CYS A 225 6.89 -11.21 17.19
CA CYS A 225 7.83 -12.16 16.56
C CYS A 225 7.17 -13.50 16.22
N ALA A 226 5.84 -13.56 16.24
CA ALA A 226 5.09 -14.81 16.16
C ALA A 226 4.47 -15.06 14.79
N TRP A 227 5.18 -14.77 13.69
CA TRP A 227 4.81 -15.28 12.38
C TRP A 227 6.10 -15.50 11.61
N TRP A 228 6.40 -16.76 11.29
CA TRP A 228 7.27 -17.27 10.23
C TRP A 228 7.86 -18.61 10.70
N ALA A 229 7.10 -19.68 10.48
CA ALA A 229 7.62 -21.04 10.37
C ALA A 229 7.23 -21.55 8.98
N PRO A 230 8.17 -22.12 8.19
CA PRO A 230 7.82 -22.76 6.92
C PRO A 230 7.07 -24.08 7.18
N PRO A 231 6.20 -24.54 6.26
CA PRO A 231 5.46 -25.79 6.42
C PRO A 231 6.40 -26.99 6.25
N GLY A 232 6.42 -27.91 7.22
CA GLY A 232 7.14 -29.19 7.05
C GLY A 232 7.76 -29.86 8.29
N ALA A 233 7.54 -29.37 9.51
CA ALA A 233 8.04 -30.06 10.71
C ALA A 233 6.88 -30.60 11.56
N THR A 234 6.54 -31.87 11.36
CA THR A 234 5.81 -32.71 12.34
C THR A 234 6.77 -33.21 13.42
N PRO A 235 6.27 -33.51 14.63
CA PRO A 235 6.99 -33.36 15.90
C PRO A 235 8.17 -34.32 16.12
#